data_AF-A0A2V0P4X4-F1
#
_entry.id   AF-A0A2V0P4X4-F1
#
_cell.length_a   1.000
_cell.length_b   1.000
_cell.length_c   1.000
_cell.angle_alpha   90.00
_cell.angle_beta   90.00
_cell.angle_gamma   90.00
#
_symmetry.space_group_name_H-M   'P 1'
#
loop_
_entity.id
_entity.type
_entity.pdbx_description
1 polymer ?
#
loop_
_entity_poly.entity_id
_entity_poly.type
_entity_poly.pdbx_seq_one_letter_code
_entity_poly.pdbx_strand_id
1 'polypeptide(L)'
;MGRMHSNGKGMSSSALPYRRSPPSWCKSTSAEVTEHICKLARKGMTPSQIGVLLRDSHGIPQVRYVTGTKVLRLLKGHGLAPEIPEDLYHLIKKAVSMRKHMERNRKDKDSKFRLILIESRIHRLARYYKKSKKLPPTWKYESSTASTLVS
;
A
#
# COMPACT_ATOMS: atom_id res chain seq x y z
N MET A 1 5.06 10.98 -10.98
CA MET A 1 5.80 10.98 -9.69
C MET A 1 6.26 12.41 -9.39
N GLY A 2 5.71 13.21 -8.46
CA GLY A 2 4.35 13.31 -7.94
C GLY A 2 3.41 14.04 -8.94
N ARG A 3 2.34 14.75 -8.56
CA ARG A 3 2.17 15.56 -7.33
C ARG A 3 0.71 15.71 -6.88
N MET A 4 0.50 15.87 -5.58
CA MET A 4 -0.82 16.15 -4.98
C MET A 4 -0.73 17.30 -3.99
N HIS A 5 0.34 17.39 -3.21
CA HIS A 5 0.67 18.52 -2.35
C HIS A 5 2.12 18.94 -2.61
N SER A 6 2.45 19.19 -3.87
CA SER A 6 3.76 19.70 -4.28
C SER A 6 3.67 20.39 -5.67
N ASN A 7 4.56 21.33 -5.97
CA ASN A 7 4.61 22.19 -7.19
C ASN A 7 5.51 21.73 -8.38
N GLY A 8 5.12 20.79 -9.21
CA GLY A 8 6.00 20.35 -10.28
C GLY A 8 5.70 18.96 -10.84
N LYS A 9 6.57 18.48 -11.72
CA LYS A 9 6.05 17.85 -12.93
C LYS A 9 6.74 16.53 -13.29
N GLY A 10 7.24 15.79 -12.30
CA GLY A 10 7.99 14.56 -12.55
C GLY A 10 7.13 13.46 -13.19
N MET A 11 7.60 12.93 -14.31
CA MET A 11 6.97 11.83 -15.04
C MET A 11 7.87 10.59 -14.92
N SER A 12 7.57 9.75 -13.93
CA SER A 12 8.23 8.47 -13.72
C SER A 12 7.19 7.49 -13.18
N SER A 13 7.07 6.37 -13.88
CA SER A 13 6.17 5.25 -13.58
C SER A 13 6.63 4.02 -14.36
N SER A 14 6.27 2.83 -13.88
CA SER A 14 6.50 1.58 -14.63
C SER A 14 5.71 1.58 -15.95
N ALA A 15 6.38 1.24 -17.05
CA ALA A 15 5.74 0.97 -18.34
C ALA A 15 5.51 -0.54 -18.47
N LEU A 16 4.24 -0.96 -18.44
CA LEU A 16 3.90 -2.37 -18.60
C LEU A 16 4.11 -2.81 -20.06
N PRO A 17 4.60 -4.04 -20.30
CA PRO A 17 4.71 -4.57 -21.66
C PRO A 17 3.32 -4.73 -22.29
N TYR A 18 3.26 -4.61 -23.61
CA TYR A 18 2.01 -4.77 -24.38
C TYR A 18 1.41 -6.17 -24.21
N ARG A 19 2.25 -7.21 -24.29
CA ARG A 19 1.83 -8.61 -24.16
C ARG A 19 1.42 -8.91 -22.71
N ARG A 20 0.19 -9.42 -22.54
CA ARG A 20 -0.41 -9.75 -21.23
C ARG A 20 -0.41 -11.23 -20.89
N SER A 21 0.12 -12.08 -21.78
CA SER A 21 0.32 -13.50 -21.48
C SER A 21 1.61 -13.68 -20.68
N PRO A 22 1.72 -14.70 -19.81
CA PRO A 22 2.97 -15.02 -19.15
C PRO A 22 4.05 -15.35 -20.20
N PRO A 23 5.31 -14.95 -19.97
CA PRO A 23 6.42 -15.33 -20.83
C PRO A 23 6.67 -16.84 -20.83
N SER A 24 7.19 -17.38 -21.93
CA SER A 24 7.41 -18.84 -22.09
C SER A 24 8.38 -19.46 -21.09
N TRP A 25 9.31 -18.66 -20.57
CA TRP A 25 10.29 -19.05 -19.55
C TRP A 25 9.71 -19.06 -18.13
N CYS A 26 8.58 -18.40 -17.88
CA CYS A 26 7.91 -18.45 -16.60
C CYS A 26 7.10 -19.75 -16.52
N LYS A 27 7.66 -20.76 -15.83
CA LYS A 27 7.04 -22.09 -15.66
C LYS A 27 6.16 -22.20 -14.42
N SER A 28 6.14 -21.16 -13.58
CA SER A 28 5.37 -21.15 -12.34
C SER A 28 3.87 -21.28 -12.63
N THR A 29 3.23 -22.21 -11.93
CA THR A 29 1.79 -22.42 -12.05
C THR A 29 1.00 -21.39 -11.23
N SER A 30 -0.28 -21.19 -11.56
CA SER A 30 -1.15 -20.29 -10.79
C SER A 30 -1.30 -20.72 -9.33
N ALA A 31 -1.28 -22.03 -9.06
CA ALA A 31 -1.36 -22.62 -7.73
C ALA A 31 -0.11 -22.29 -6.90
N GLU A 32 1.09 -22.53 -7.45
CA GLU A 32 2.37 -22.22 -6.79
C GLU A 32 2.49 -20.74 -6.45
N VAL A 33 2.14 -19.86 -7.40
CA VAL A 33 2.19 -18.41 -7.18
C VAL A 33 1.23 -18.00 -6.06
N THR A 34 0.05 -18.60 -6.00
CA THR A 34 -0.94 -18.31 -4.96
C THR A 34 -0.46 -18.77 -3.58
N GLU A 35 0.14 -19.96 -3.50
CA GLU A 35 0.74 -20.48 -2.27
C GLU A 35 1.88 -19.58 -1.78
N HIS A 36 2.79 -19.18 -2.68
CA HIS A 36 3.88 -18.26 -2.37
C HIS A 36 3.36 -16.92 -1.83
N ILE A 37 2.34 -16.35 -2.47
CA ILE A 37 1.69 -15.11 -1.98
C ILE A 37 1.14 -15.29 -0.57
N CYS A 38 0.42 -16.39 -0.31
CA CYS A 38 -0.15 -16.66 1.01
C CYS A 38 0.94 -16.84 2.08
N LYS A 39 2.03 -17.55 1.74
CA LYS A 39 3.18 -17.74 2.62
C LYS A 39 3.85 -16.42 2.99
N LEU A 40 4.03 -15.52 2.02
CA LEU A 40 4.62 -14.20 2.26
C LEU A 40 3.68 -13.28 3.04
N ALA A 41 2.38 -13.35 2.79
CA ALA A 41 1.39 -12.59 3.54
C ALA A 41 1.32 -13.03 5.02
N ARG A 42 1.42 -14.34 5.29
CA ARG A 42 1.51 -14.87 6.68
C ARG A 42 2.77 -14.39 7.42
N LYS A 43 3.85 -14.06 6.69
CA LYS A 43 5.04 -13.41 7.26
C LYS A 43 4.85 -11.91 7.53
N GLY A 44 3.67 -11.36 7.24
CA GLY A 44 3.35 -9.93 7.45
C GLY A 44 3.81 -9.02 6.31
N MET A 45 4.20 -9.54 5.15
CA MET A 45 4.60 -8.70 4.01
C MET A 45 3.39 -8.03 3.36
N THR A 46 3.57 -6.78 2.93
CA THR A 46 2.49 -6.04 2.25
C THR A 46 2.31 -6.49 0.80
N PRO A 47 1.12 -6.34 0.20
CA PRO A 47 0.88 -6.71 -1.20
C PRO A 47 1.89 -6.09 -2.19
N SER A 48 2.31 -4.85 -1.92
CA SER A 48 3.33 -4.16 -2.74
C SER A 48 4.70 -4.83 -2.63
N GLN A 49 5.14 -5.18 -1.41
CA GLN A 49 6.40 -5.90 -1.19
C GLN A 49 6.37 -7.32 -1.77
N ILE A 50 5.25 -8.03 -1.64
CA ILE A 50 5.05 -9.35 -2.24
C ILE A 50 5.25 -9.29 -3.75
N GLY A 51 4.65 -8.31 -4.43
CA GLY A 51 4.81 -8.13 -5.86
C GLY A 51 6.27 -7.88 -6.29
N VAL A 52 7.01 -7.09 -5.50
CA VAL A 52 8.43 -6.82 -5.74
C VAL A 52 9.26 -8.09 -5.56
N LEU A 53 9.06 -8.85 -4.48
CA LEU A 53 9.82 -10.07 -4.22
C LEU A 53 9.57 -11.17 -5.26
N LEU A 54 8.32 -11.31 -5.72
CA LEU A 54 7.98 -12.26 -6.78
C LEU A 54 8.65 -11.88 -8.11
N ARG A 55 8.75 -10.59 -8.41
CA ARG A 55 9.43 -10.10 -9.61
C ARG A 55 10.94 -10.29 -9.54
N ASP A 56 11.55 -9.88 -8.43
CA ASP A 56 13.00 -9.76 -8.32
C ASP A 56 13.67 -11.10 -8.00
N SER A 57 13.06 -11.95 -7.16
CA SER A 57 13.66 -13.23 -6.74
C SER A 57 13.11 -14.45 -7.47
N HIS A 58 11.85 -14.42 -7.89
CA HIS A 58 11.18 -15.59 -8.52
C HIS A 58 10.97 -15.40 -10.03
N GLY A 59 11.34 -14.24 -10.59
CA GLY A 59 11.17 -13.95 -12.00
C GLY A 59 9.71 -13.82 -12.46
N ILE A 60 8.74 -13.63 -11.58
CA ILE A 60 7.32 -13.50 -11.97
C ILE A 60 7.04 -12.02 -12.29
N PRO A 61 6.92 -11.62 -13.58
CA PRO A 61 6.87 -10.21 -13.94
C PRO A 61 5.56 -9.53 -13.52
N GLN A 62 4.44 -10.24 -13.64
CA GLN A 62 3.10 -9.77 -13.28
C GLN A 62 2.25 -10.94 -12.79
N VAL A 63 1.91 -10.92 -11.49
CA VAL A 63 1.04 -11.93 -10.86
C VAL A 63 -0.30 -12.08 -11.60
N ARG A 64 -0.85 -10.97 -12.09
CA ARG A 64 -2.12 -10.96 -12.85
C ARG A 64 -2.06 -11.79 -14.13
N TYR A 65 -0.92 -11.85 -14.79
CA TYR A 65 -0.79 -12.56 -16.06
C TYR A 65 -0.66 -14.07 -15.87
N VAL A 66 -0.14 -14.49 -14.71
CA VAL A 66 -0.04 -15.92 -14.36
C VAL A 66 -1.32 -16.45 -13.73
N THR A 67 -1.89 -15.71 -12.77
CA THR A 67 -3.03 -16.17 -11.95
C THR A 67 -4.40 -15.67 -12.42
N GLY A 68 -4.44 -14.75 -13.38
CA GLY A 68 -5.67 -14.06 -13.82
C GLY A 68 -6.21 -13.01 -12.85
N THR A 69 -5.71 -12.94 -11.61
CA THR A 69 -6.21 -12.04 -10.56
C THR A 69 -5.09 -11.20 -9.93
N LYS A 70 -5.45 -10.14 -9.20
CA LYS A 70 -4.47 -9.26 -8.53
C LYS A 70 -4.15 -9.81 -7.14
N VAL A 71 -2.93 -9.53 -6.64
CA VAL A 71 -2.45 -9.93 -5.31
C VAL A 71 -3.48 -9.66 -4.20
N LEU A 72 -4.00 -8.43 -4.10
CA LEU A 72 -4.99 -8.09 -3.07
C LEU A 72 -6.29 -8.91 -3.18
N ARG A 73 -6.70 -9.31 -4.38
CA ARG A 73 -7.90 -10.14 -4.59
C ARG A 73 -7.66 -11.58 -4.14
N LEU A 74 -6.48 -12.13 -4.42
CA LEU A 74 -6.06 -13.44 -3.90
C LEU A 74 -6.05 -13.44 -2.38
N LEU A 75 -5.42 -12.45 -1.75
CA LEU A 75 -5.38 -12.34 -0.30
C LEU A 75 -6.77 -12.24 0.33
N LYS A 76 -7.71 -11.52 -0.29
CA LYS A 76 -9.11 -11.47 0.16
C LYS A 76 -9.81 -12.81 0.05
N GLY A 77 -9.59 -13.55 -1.04
CA GLY A 77 -10.16 -14.88 -1.23
C GLY A 77 -9.69 -15.89 -0.17
N HIS A 78 -8.47 -15.73 0.34
CA HIS A 78 -7.90 -16.57 1.39
C HIS A 78 -8.06 -16.01 2.81
N GLY A 79 -8.78 -14.89 3.01
CA GLY A 79 -8.95 -14.27 4.32
C GLY A 79 -7.68 -13.67 4.95
N LEU A 80 -6.63 -13.45 4.14
CA LEU A 80 -5.32 -12.91 4.56
C LEU A 80 -5.15 -11.42 4.18
N ALA A 81 -6.25 -10.75 3.84
CA ALA A 81 -6.18 -9.34 3.46
C ALA A 81 -6.06 -8.44 4.71
N PRO A 82 -5.25 -7.37 4.65
CA PRO A 82 -5.18 -6.42 5.76
C PRO A 82 -6.52 -5.68 5.91
N GLU A 83 -6.91 -5.42 7.16
CA GLU A 83 -8.13 -4.68 7.49
C GLU A 83 -8.08 -3.24 6.97
N ILE A 84 -6.95 -2.58 7.19
CA ILE A 84 -6.70 -1.22 6.70
C ILE A 84 -5.97 -1.30 5.35
N PRO A 85 -6.43 -0.58 4.32
CA PRO A 85 -5.71 -0.47 3.06
C PRO A 85 -4.25 0.00 3.24
N GLU A 86 -3.34 -0.64 2.49
CA GLU A 86 -1.89 -0.42 2.61
C GLU A 86 -1.47 1.05 2.44
N ASP A 87 -2.09 1.77 1.52
CA ASP A 87 -1.82 3.17 1.24
C ASP A 87 -2.23 4.08 2.42
N LEU A 88 -3.37 3.80 3.05
CA LEU A 88 -3.83 4.49 4.23
C LEU A 88 -2.93 4.18 5.44
N TYR A 89 -2.58 2.91 5.63
CA TYR A 89 -1.68 2.44 6.68
C TYR A 89 -0.34 3.20 6.68
N HIS A 90 0.32 3.28 5.53
CA HIS A 90 1.62 3.96 5.43
C HIS A 90 1.54 5.48 5.61
N LEU A 91 0.42 6.12 5.25
CA LEU A 91 0.22 7.55 5.55
C LEU A 91 0.05 7.78 7.05
N ILE A 92 -0.72 6.93 7.74
CA ILE A 92 -0.89 6.99 9.19
C ILE A 92 0.45 6.76 9.88
N LYS A 93 1.22 5.72 9.47
CA LYS A 93 2.57 5.45 9.99
C LYS A 93 3.48 6.67 9.90
N LYS A 94 3.45 7.35 8.75
CA LYS A 94 4.23 8.58 8.55
C LYS A 94 3.74 9.72 9.44
N ALA A 95 2.43 9.92 9.57
CA ALA A 95 1.87 10.95 10.43
C ALA A 95 2.24 10.75 11.91
N VAL A 96 2.17 9.50 12.41
CA VAL A 96 2.57 9.14 13.78
C VAL A 96 4.04 9.46 14.02
N SER A 97 4.93 9.04 13.10
CA SER A 97 6.36 9.36 13.21
C SER A 97 6.63 10.87 13.21
N MET A 98 5.91 11.63 12.39
CA MET A 98 6.07 13.09 12.34
C MET A 98 5.52 13.78 13.59
N ARG A 99 4.41 13.30 14.17
CA ARG A 99 3.91 13.82 15.45
C ARG A 99 4.90 13.58 16.58
N LYS A 100 5.48 12.38 16.67
CA LYS A 100 6.55 12.06 17.64
C LYS A 100 7.78 12.97 17.50
N HIS A 101 8.16 13.32 16.26
CA HIS A 101 9.22 14.31 16.01
C HIS A 101 8.84 15.71 16.51
N MET A 102 7.62 16.16 16.19
CA MET A 102 7.12 17.49 16.56
C MET A 102 6.94 17.70 18.06
N GLU A 103 6.67 16.65 18.83
CA GLU A 103 6.58 16.72 20.29
C GLU A 103 7.88 17.24 20.93
N ARG A 104 9.02 16.81 20.39
CA ARG A 104 10.36 17.24 20.82
C ARG A 104 10.76 18.55 20.12
N ASN A 105 10.43 18.69 18.84
CA ASN A 105 10.87 19.80 17.98
C ASN A 105 9.74 20.78 17.68
N ARG A 106 9.17 21.42 18.71
CA ARG A 106 7.98 22.28 18.57
C ARG A 106 8.17 23.51 17.68
N LYS A 107 9.42 23.94 17.47
CA LYS A 107 9.76 25.11 16.63
C LYS A 107 9.87 24.78 15.13
N ASP A 108 9.81 23.51 14.74
CA ASP A 108 9.92 23.07 13.34
C ASP A 108 8.62 23.34 12.56
N LYS A 109 8.58 24.50 11.90
CA LYS A 109 7.42 24.94 11.11
C LYS A 109 7.25 24.14 9.81
N ASP A 110 8.33 23.64 9.21
CA ASP A 110 8.25 22.87 7.96
C ASP A 110 7.63 21.50 8.21
N SER A 111 8.08 20.79 9.25
CA SER A 111 7.47 19.52 9.65
C SER A 111 6.00 19.68 10.03
N LYS A 112 5.63 20.79 10.69
CA LYS A 112 4.21 21.12 10.96
C LYS A 112 3.40 21.27 9.67
N PHE A 113 3.92 22.02 8.69
CA PHE A 113 3.27 22.17 7.39
C PHE A 113 3.12 20.83 6.66
N ARG A 114 4.17 20.02 6.62
CA ARG A 114 4.17 18.69 6.00
C ARG A 114 3.21 17.71 6.69
N LEU A 115 3.07 17.79 8.02
CA LEU A 115 2.10 17.01 8.77
C LEU A 115 0.67 17.32 8.31
N ILE A 116 0.32 18.60 8.18
CA ILE A 116 -0.99 19.04 7.65
C ILE A 116 -1.26 18.43 6.27
N LEU A 117 -0.25 18.41 5.39
CA LEU A 117 -0.37 17.81 4.06
C LEU A 117 -0.54 16.28 4.09
N ILE A 118 -0.01 15.59 5.09
CA ILE A 118 -0.19 14.14 5.25
C ILE A 118 -1.58 13.85 5.81
N GLU A 119 -2.00 14.54 6.86
CA GLU A 119 -3.33 14.34 7.46
C GLU A 119 -4.45 14.68 6.47
N SER A 120 -4.27 15.72 5.66
CA SER A 120 -5.18 16.04 4.55
C SER A 120 -5.29 14.88 3.54
N ARG A 121 -4.19 14.15 3.25
CA ARG A 121 -4.23 12.96 2.38
C ARG A 121 -4.93 11.79 3.06
N ILE A 122 -4.70 11.56 4.35
CA ILE A 122 -5.38 10.53 5.14
C ILE A 122 -6.89 10.74 5.08
N HIS A 123 -7.37 11.96 5.36
CA HIS A 123 -8.81 12.26 5.31
C HIS A 123 -9.43 12.09 3.92
N ARG A 124 -8.70 12.46 2.86
CA ARG A 124 -9.14 12.23 1.47
C ARG A 124 -9.26 10.74 1.14
N LEU A 125 -8.26 9.93 1.49
CA LEU A 125 -8.30 8.48 1.26
C LEU A 125 -9.35 7.78 2.13
N ALA A 126 -9.47 8.15 3.40
CA ALA A 126 -10.49 7.63 4.28
C ALA A 126 -11.91 7.88 3.74
N ARG A 127 -12.18 9.09 3.21
CA ARG A 127 -13.45 9.40 2.54
C ARG A 127 -13.72 8.48 1.34
N TYR A 128 -12.72 8.29 0.49
CA TYR A 128 -12.81 7.37 -0.65
C TYR A 128 -13.09 5.93 -0.22
N TYR A 129 -12.41 5.45 0.82
CA TYR A 129 -12.57 4.09 1.31
C TYR A 129 -13.88 3.84 2.04
N LYS A 130 -14.44 4.85 2.72
CA LYS A 130 -15.82 4.82 3.24
C LYS A 130 -16.84 4.75 2.10
N LYS A 131 -16.69 5.58 1.06
CA LYS A 131 -17.57 5.55 -0.12
C LYS A 131 -17.54 4.19 -0.84
N SER A 132 -16.36 3.58 -0.93
CA SER A 132 -16.18 2.26 -1.56
C SER A 132 -16.44 1.07 -0.61
N LYS A 133 -16.97 1.32 0.59
CA LYS A 133 -17.30 0.30 1.61
C LYS A 133 -16.13 -0.61 2.02
N LYS A 134 -14.89 -0.13 1.85
CA LYS A 134 -13.68 -0.84 2.33
C LYS A 134 -13.34 -0.49 3.78
N LEU A 135 -13.89 0.61 4.30
CA LEU A 135 -13.82 1.00 5.70
C LEU A 135 -15.23 1.18 6.25
N PRO A 136 -15.44 0.94 7.56
CA PRO A 136 -16.73 1.19 8.18
C PRO A 136 -17.09 2.69 8.11
N PRO A 137 -18.38 3.06 7.99
CA PRO A 137 -18.81 4.45 7.94
C PRO A 137 -18.37 5.28 9.15
N THR A 138 -18.29 4.64 10.31
CA THR A 138 -17.83 5.19 11.59
C THR A 138 -16.32 5.37 11.67
N TRP A 139 -15.55 4.88 10.69
CA TRP A 139 -14.10 5.00 10.70
C TRP A 139 -13.66 6.46 10.68
N LYS A 140 -12.79 6.81 11.63
CA LYS A 140 -12.23 8.14 11.80
C LYS A 140 -10.75 8.03 12.15
N TYR A 141 -9.96 8.90 11.54
CA TYR A 141 -8.55 9.08 11.92
C TYR A 141 -8.49 10.02 13.12
N GLU A 142 -7.92 9.54 14.22
CA GLU A 142 -7.63 10.34 15.41
C GLU A 142 -6.16 10.19 15.77
N SER A 143 -5.47 11.31 15.99
CA SER A 143 -4.02 11.30 16.17
C SER A 143 -3.56 10.60 17.45
N SER A 144 -4.40 10.59 18.48
CA SER A 144 -4.14 9.94 19.77
C SER A 144 -4.16 8.42 19.68
N THR A 145 -5.04 7.86 18.85
CA THR A 145 -5.21 6.41 18.68
C THR A 145 -4.49 5.86 17.47
N ALA A 146 -3.99 6.72 16.58
CA ALA A 146 -3.28 6.33 15.36
C ALA A 146 -2.05 5.43 15.60
N SER A 147 -1.41 5.52 16.77
CA SER A 147 -0.26 4.66 17.12
C SER A 147 -0.65 3.20 17.37
N THR A 148 -1.86 2.91 17.81
CA THR A 148 -2.31 1.53 18.03
C THR A 148 -2.68 0.83 16.72
N LEU A 149 -3.06 1.62 15.70
CA LEU A 149 -3.38 1.15 14.36
C LEU A 149 -2.14 0.80 13.53
N VAL A 150 -0.96 1.23 13.98
CA VAL A 150 0.28 1.11 13.22
C VAL A 150 1.42 0.69 14.14
N SER A 151 1.79 -0.57 14.04
CA SER A 151 3.04 -1.13 14.58
C SER A 151 3.95 -1.52 13.42
#